data_AF-A0A520UGG8-F1
#
_entry.id   AF-A0A520UGG8-F1
#
_cell.length_a   1.000
_cell.length_b   1.000
_cell.length_c   1.000
_cell.angle_alpha   90.00
_cell.angle_beta   90.00
_cell.angle_gamma   90.00
#
_symmetry.space_group_name_H-M   'P 1'
#
loop_
_entity.id
_entity.type
_entity.pdbx_description
1 polymer ?
#
loop_
_entity_poly.entity_id
_entity_poly.type
_entity_poly.pdbx_seq_one_letter_code
_entity_poly.pdbx_strand_id
1 'polypeptide(L)'
;MNSFIRYSTILLMLIITLSCSKTESFFYEVVEPEIVTGLSIHSSYLRNQQVTFEVFDSEGNNITMDSNFIVDGTSIVGNQISYPEIGTHEVFAEYSIESTLYNSDTKTFNIVVPKTRVVLEDYTGTWCGYCPNVSHAIDEVRMITDDISVVAIHYGDEMTISTGIDLINEFNISGYPTARINRTTDWPYPYNSSQIESLIEADNSIAISIDSNTNWPLLQVQLRVVSEQDLSDHKIIAYLVEDNLIYDQTNYYNFDQNSYFYGMGNPIVDFIHNDVLRHSFTDAIGNPMENPTMALTDNFYNYSFEIDSEFSPENLGIVVMVVNQNNTAINSQFSTINSFQDFN
;
A
#
# COMPACT_ATOMS: atom_id res chain seq x y z
N MET A 1 45.46 -76.58 -1.92
CA MET A 1 44.22 -75.93 -2.37
C MET A 1 44.25 -74.48 -1.93
N ASN A 2 44.33 -73.60 -2.92
CA ASN A 2 44.14 -72.14 -2.94
C ASN A 2 44.79 -71.26 -1.86
N SER A 3 45.86 -70.55 -2.28
CA SER A 3 46.17 -69.19 -1.83
C SER A 3 46.99 -68.46 -2.89
N PHE A 4 46.36 -67.49 -3.58
CA PHE A 4 46.95 -66.40 -4.39
C PHE A 4 45.77 -65.48 -4.77
N ILE A 5 45.81 -64.16 -4.97
CA ILE A 5 46.73 -63.04 -4.74
C ILE A 5 45.86 -61.76 -4.86
N ARG A 6 46.36 -60.66 -4.29
CA ARG A 6 45.83 -59.28 -4.29
C ARG A 6 45.56 -58.65 -5.68
N TYR A 7 44.52 -57.81 -5.75
CA TYR A 7 44.42 -56.58 -6.58
C TYR A 7 43.56 -55.58 -5.77
N SER A 8 44.09 -54.48 -5.23
CA SER A 8 44.46 -53.17 -5.82
C SER A 8 43.28 -52.33 -6.36
N THR A 9 42.79 -51.45 -5.47
CA THR A 9 42.64 -49.98 -5.61
C THR A 9 41.77 -49.36 -6.72
N ILE A 10 40.88 -48.47 -6.23
CA ILE A 10 40.24 -47.27 -6.81
C ILE A 10 38.76 -47.45 -7.15
N LEU A 11 37.92 -47.24 -6.13
CA LEU A 11 36.51 -46.90 -6.27
C LEU A 11 36.42 -45.36 -6.33
N LEU A 12 36.19 -44.81 -7.52
CA LEU A 12 35.91 -43.40 -7.72
C LEU A 12 34.47 -43.13 -7.24
N MET A 13 34.35 -42.65 -6.00
CA MET A 13 33.08 -42.23 -5.43
C MET A 13 32.75 -40.83 -5.99
N LEU A 14 31.86 -40.80 -6.99
CA LEU A 14 31.29 -39.57 -7.52
C LEU A 14 30.28 -39.03 -6.47
N ILE A 15 30.76 -38.16 -5.58
CA ILE A 15 29.89 -37.41 -4.68
C ILE A 15 29.26 -36.30 -5.52
N ILE A 16 28.06 -36.56 -6.05
CA ILE A 16 27.17 -35.51 -6.54
C ILE A 16 26.60 -34.84 -5.30
N THR A 17 27.15 -33.70 -4.90
CA THR A 17 26.48 -32.79 -3.99
C THR A 17 25.28 -32.20 -4.72
N LEU A 18 24.12 -32.85 -4.56
CA LEU A 18 22.83 -32.20 -4.76
C LEU A 18 22.73 -31.08 -3.73
N SER A 19 23.14 -29.88 -4.13
CA SER A 19 22.73 -28.65 -3.48
C SER A 19 21.23 -28.53 -3.70
N CYS A 20 20.44 -28.90 -2.70
CA CYS A 20 19.08 -28.40 -2.59
C CYS A 20 19.22 -26.90 -2.31
N SER A 21 19.16 -26.05 -3.35
CA SER A 21 18.76 -24.67 -3.11
C SER A 21 17.36 -24.77 -2.53
N LYS A 22 17.19 -24.30 -1.29
CA LYS A 22 15.88 -24.06 -0.74
C LYS A 22 15.14 -23.18 -1.75
N THR A 23 14.18 -23.75 -2.44
CA THR A 23 13.13 -22.97 -3.08
C THR A 23 12.32 -22.42 -1.92
N GLU A 24 12.54 -21.15 -1.60
CA GLU A 24 11.61 -20.39 -0.78
C GLU A 24 10.28 -20.46 -1.51
N SER A 25 9.36 -21.25 -0.94
CA SER A 25 8.00 -21.34 -1.43
C SER A 25 7.29 -20.15 -0.80
N PHE A 26 7.29 -19.02 -1.52
CA PHE A 26 6.31 -17.98 -1.27
C PHE A 26 4.96 -18.57 -1.64
N PHE A 27 4.30 -19.19 -0.67
CA PHE A 27 2.89 -19.50 -0.77
C PHE A 27 2.16 -18.17 -0.70
N TYR A 28 1.84 -17.60 -1.86
CA TYR A 28 0.73 -16.68 -1.96
C TYR A 28 -0.52 -17.50 -1.66
N GLU A 29 -0.98 -17.46 -0.41
CA GLU A 29 -2.33 -17.90 -0.11
C GLU A 29 -3.25 -16.87 -0.75
N VAL A 30 -3.81 -17.23 -1.92
CA VAL A 30 -4.90 -16.45 -2.52
C VAL A 30 -6.07 -16.60 -1.55
N VAL A 31 -6.22 -15.62 -0.67
CA VAL A 31 -7.38 -15.53 0.21
C VAL A 31 -8.57 -15.30 -0.71
N GLU A 32 -9.42 -16.33 -0.88
CA GLU A 32 -10.69 -16.16 -1.56
C GLU A 32 -11.55 -15.16 -0.75
N PRO A 33 -12.25 -14.23 -1.41
CA PRO A 33 -13.06 -13.24 -0.70
C PRO A 33 -14.10 -13.95 0.16
N GLU A 34 -14.20 -13.55 1.43
CA GLU A 34 -15.22 -14.07 2.34
C GLU A 34 -16.61 -13.69 1.80
N ILE A 35 -17.49 -14.67 1.61
CA ILE A 35 -18.87 -14.42 1.19
C ILE A 35 -19.63 -13.81 2.37
N VAL A 36 -20.02 -12.55 2.25
CA VAL A 36 -20.76 -11.84 3.28
C VAL A 36 -22.27 -12.02 3.06
N THR A 37 -22.97 -12.53 4.07
CA THR A 37 -24.44 -12.58 4.07
C THR A 37 -25.04 -11.17 3.95
N GLY A 38 -26.09 -11.03 3.13
CA GLY A 38 -26.80 -9.79 2.89
C GLY A 38 -26.37 -9.11 1.59
N LEU A 39 -26.67 -7.80 1.49
CA LEU A 39 -26.32 -6.97 0.34
C LEU A 39 -24.83 -6.63 0.36
N SER A 40 -24.11 -7.10 -0.64
CA SER A 40 -22.70 -6.83 -0.91
C SER A 40 -22.55 -5.68 -1.91
N ILE A 41 -21.79 -4.67 -1.49
CA ILE A 41 -21.49 -3.46 -2.25
C ILE A 41 -20.25 -2.78 -1.62
N HIS A 42 -19.43 -2.11 -2.44
CA HIS A 42 -18.36 -1.25 -1.95
C HIS A 42 -18.89 0.12 -1.53
N SER A 43 -18.18 0.79 -0.63
CA SER A 43 -18.55 2.12 -0.12
C SER A 43 -18.36 3.25 -1.13
N SER A 44 -17.46 3.09 -2.11
CA SER A 44 -17.20 4.10 -3.15
C SER A 44 -16.91 3.51 -4.53
N TYR A 45 -17.29 4.26 -5.57
CA TYR A 45 -17.08 3.95 -6.98
C TYR A 45 -16.72 5.23 -7.75
N LEU A 46 -16.03 5.09 -8.88
CA LEU A 46 -15.77 6.22 -9.77
C LEU A 46 -17.02 6.59 -10.57
N ARG A 47 -17.08 7.83 -11.06
CA ARG A 47 -18.09 8.23 -12.06
C ARG A 47 -18.01 7.30 -13.26
N ASN A 48 -19.17 6.90 -13.77
CA ASN A 48 -19.37 5.95 -14.87
C ASN A 48 -18.85 4.53 -14.61
N GLN A 49 -18.29 4.23 -13.43
CA GLN A 49 -18.02 2.86 -13.04
C GLN A 49 -19.34 2.10 -12.90
N GLN A 50 -19.36 0.86 -13.37
CA GLN A 50 -20.48 -0.03 -13.15
C GLN A 50 -20.47 -0.50 -11.70
N VAL A 51 -21.50 -0.10 -10.95
CA VAL A 51 -21.82 -0.63 -9.62
C VAL A 51 -22.60 -1.93 -9.82
N THR A 52 -22.11 -3.04 -9.28
CA THR A 52 -22.80 -4.32 -9.28
C THR A 52 -23.24 -4.63 -7.86
N PHE A 53 -24.53 -4.94 -7.69
CA PHE A 53 -25.12 -5.35 -6.44
C PHE A 53 -25.23 -6.87 -6.38
N GLU A 54 -24.86 -7.46 -5.26
CA GLU A 54 -25.01 -8.89 -5.01
C GLU A 54 -25.67 -9.12 -3.65
N VAL A 55 -26.48 -10.17 -3.53
CA VAL A 55 -27.15 -10.53 -2.29
C VAL A 55 -26.94 -11.99 -2.00
N PHE A 56 -26.49 -12.28 -0.78
CA PHE A 56 -26.28 -13.64 -0.29
C PHE A 56 -27.19 -13.92 0.91
N ASP A 57 -27.74 -15.13 1.00
CA ASP A 57 -28.54 -15.54 2.15
C ASP A 57 -27.66 -15.94 3.36
N SER A 58 -28.30 -16.38 4.45
CA SER A 58 -27.60 -16.81 5.67
C SER A 58 -26.79 -18.09 5.52
N GLU A 59 -26.97 -18.83 4.43
CA GLU A 59 -26.20 -20.03 4.10
C GLU A 59 -25.09 -19.72 3.08
N GLY A 60 -24.97 -18.46 2.65
CA GLY A 60 -24.01 -18.00 1.64
C GLY A 60 -24.46 -18.25 0.19
N ASN A 61 -25.72 -18.63 -0.05
CA ASN A 61 -26.22 -18.81 -1.42
C ASN A 61 -26.46 -17.44 -2.07
N ASN A 62 -26.01 -17.29 -3.32
CA ASN A 62 -26.28 -16.08 -4.10
C ASN A 62 -27.75 -16.04 -4.56
N ILE A 63 -28.52 -15.09 -4.03
CA ILE A 63 -29.94 -14.86 -4.35
C ILE A 63 -30.15 -13.59 -5.19
N THR A 64 -29.09 -13.05 -5.79
CA THR A 64 -29.09 -11.79 -6.56
C THR A 64 -30.15 -11.78 -7.66
N MET A 65 -30.28 -12.88 -8.41
CA MET A 65 -31.22 -12.96 -9.54
C MET A 65 -32.69 -13.10 -9.10
N ASP A 66 -32.91 -13.49 -7.85
CA ASP A 66 -34.23 -13.58 -7.22
C ASP A 66 -34.57 -12.32 -6.42
N SER A 67 -33.69 -11.31 -6.47
CA SER A 67 -33.80 -10.05 -5.73
C SER A 67 -34.12 -8.88 -6.66
N ASN A 68 -34.84 -7.90 -6.13
CA ASN A 68 -35.05 -6.59 -6.75
C ASN A 68 -34.23 -5.53 -6.00
N PHE A 69 -33.53 -4.66 -6.72
CA PHE A 69 -32.70 -3.62 -6.11
C PHE A 69 -33.41 -2.27 -6.17
N ILE A 70 -33.47 -1.59 -5.03
CA ILE A 70 -34.12 -0.29 -4.89
C ILE A 70 -33.01 0.70 -4.55
N VAL A 71 -32.73 1.62 -5.47
CA VAL A 71 -31.72 2.66 -5.31
C VAL A 71 -32.41 4.02 -5.22
N ASP A 72 -32.13 4.78 -4.17
CA ASP A 72 -32.77 6.08 -3.88
C ASP A 72 -34.31 6.04 -3.96
N GLY A 73 -34.89 4.94 -3.43
CA GLY A 73 -36.33 4.71 -3.43
C GLY A 73 -36.94 4.26 -4.76
N THR A 74 -36.12 4.05 -5.80
CA THR A 74 -36.57 3.60 -7.12
C THR A 74 -36.02 2.20 -7.45
N SER A 75 -36.90 1.28 -7.84
CA SER A 75 -36.50 -0.05 -8.32
C SER A 75 -35.78 0.06 -9.67
N ILE A 76 -34.64 -0.61 -9.78
CA ILE A 76 -33.82 -0.67 -11.00
C ILE A 76 -34.04 -1.98 -11.76
N VAL A 77 -33.64 -2.01 -13.04
CA VAL A 77 -33.68 -3.23 -13.85
C VAL A 77 -32.35 -3.97 -13.71
N GLY A 78 -32.41 -5.22 -13.25
CA GLY A 78 -31.21 -6.04 -13.01
C GLY A 78 -30.50 -5.63 -11.72
N ASN A 79 -29.22 -5.94 -11.63
CA ASN A 79 -28.39 -5.75 -10.43
C ASN A 79 -27.22 -4.79 -10.66
N GLN A 80 -27.28 -3.97 -11.71
CA GLN A 80 -26.18 -3.08 -12.08
C GLN A 80 -26.68 -1.66 -12.36
N ILE A 81 -25.89 -0.67 -11.95
CA ILE A 81 -26.14 0.75 -12.22
C ILE A 81 -24.83 1.50 -12.40
N SER A 82 -24.87 2.70 -12.96
CA SER A 82 -23.72 3.61 -13.01
C SER A 82 -24.21 5.05 -12.95
N TYR A 83 -23.36 5.95 -12.48
CA TYR A 83 -23.69 7.36 -12.29
C TYR A 83 -22.61 8.26 -12.91
N PRO A 84 -22.98 9.24 -13.75
CA PRO A 84 -22.02 10.17 -14.33
C PRO A 84 -21.63 11.31 -13.38
N GLU A 85 -22.44 11.57 -12.35
CA GLU A 85 -22.25 12.67 -11.39
C GLU A 85 -21.80 12.14 -10.05
N ILE A 86 -21.02 12.93 -9.30
CA ILE A 86 -20.67 12.62 -7.92
C ILE A 86 -21.93 12.69 -7.04
N GLY A 87 -21.97 11.86 -6.00
CA GLY A 87 -23.12 11.83 -5.10
C GLY A 87 -23.10 10.64 -4.14
N THR A 88 -23.97 10.70 -3.15
CA THR A 88 -24.22 9.61 -2.20
C THR A 88 -25.55 8.98 -2.55
N HIS A 89 -25.60 7.65 -2.59
CA HIS A 89 -26.75 6.86 -2.95
C HIS A 89 -27.03 5.81 -1.88
N GLU A 90 -28.30 5.46 -1.70
CA GLU A 90 -28.73 4.39 -0.82
C GLU A 90 -29.35 3.24 -1.61
N VAL A 91 -29.04 2.01 -1.23
CA VAL A 91 -29.59 0.81 -1.85
C VAL A 91 -30.01 -0.21 -0.81
N PHE A 92 -31.12 -0.90 -1.07
CA PHE A 92 -31.47 -2.15 -0.40
C PHE A 92 -32.01 -3.14 -1.44
N ALA A 93 -31.95 -4.43 -1.10
CA ALA A 93 -32.53 -5.49 -1.91
C ALA A 93 -33.84 -5.98 -1.30
N GLU A 94 -34.85 -6.18 -2.13
CA GLU A 94 -36.08 -6.90 -1.80
C GLU A 94 -36.00 -8.32 -2.35
N TYR A 95 -36.23 -9.32 -1.52
CA TYR A 95 -36.23 -10.73 -1.93
C TYR A 95 -37.33 -11.49 -1.20
N SER A 96 -37.66 -12.71 -1.68
CA SER A 96 -38.72 -13.52 -1.09
C SER A 96 -38.23 -14.88 -0.61
N ILE A 97 -38.62 -15.27 0.60
CA ILE A 97 -38.42 -16.62 1.15
C ILE A 97 -39.81 -17.19 1.43
N GLU A 98 -40.12 -18.34 0.82
CA GLU A 98 -41.42 -19.00 0.95
C GLU A 98 -42.62 -18.06 0.70
N SER A 99 -42.52 -17.20 -0.31
CA SER A 99 -43.54 -16.17 -0.68
C SER A 99 -43.74 -15.05 0.35
N THR A 100 -42.88 -14.95 1.36
CA THR A 100 -42.80 -13.80 2.28
C THR A 100 -41.71 -12.85 1.80
N LEU A 101 -42.01 -11.56 1.71
CA LEU A 101 -41.05 -10.53 1.29
C LEU A 101 -40.18 -10.08 2.46
N TYR A 102 -38.90 -9.89 2.18
CA TYR A 102 -37.88 -9.40 3.09
C TYR A 102 -37.05 -8.32 2.40
N ASN A 103 -36.48 -7.43 3.20
CA ASN A 103 -35.55 -6.42 2.75
C ASN A 103 -34.19 -6.68 3.40
N SER A 104 -33.11 -6.50 2.64
CA SER A 104 -31.79 -6.36 3.22
C SER A 104 -31.69 -5.09 4.06
N ASP A 105 -30.64 -4.99 4.87
CA ASP A 105 -30.23 -3.70 5.41
C ASP A 105 -29.95 -2.72 4.25
N THR A 106 -30.28 -1.46 4.48
CA THR A 106 -29.91 -0.38 3.56
C THR A 106 -28.41 -0.13 3.66
N LYS A 107 -27.74 -0.06 2.51
CA LYS A 107 -26.33 0.28 2.36
C LYS A 107 -26.21 1.60 1.63
N THR A 108 -25.14 2.34 1.94
CA THR A 108 -24.80 3.60 1.30
C THR A 108 -23.53 3.40 0.46
N PHE A 109 -23.51 3.97 -0.74
CA PHE A 109 -22.30 4.06 -1.56
C PHE A 109 -22.16 5.44 -2.17
N ASN A 110 -20.92 5.82 -2.48
CA ASN A 110 -20.56 7.12 -3.01
C ASN A 110 -20.02 7.01 -4.43
N ILE A 111 -20.35 7.99 -5.26
CA ILE A 111 -19.76 8.21 -6.57
C ILE A 111 -18.78 9.37 -6.41
N VAL A 112 -17.50 9.12 -6.68
CA VAL A 112 -16.43 10.04 -6.34
C VAL A 112 -15.54 10.38 -7.53
N VAL A 113 -14.83 11.49 -7.38
CA VAL A 113 -13.61 11.78 -8.14
C VAL A 113 -12.46 11.69 -7.14
N PRO A 114 -11.44 10.84 -7.40
CA PRO A 114 -10.28 10.72 -6.54
C PRO A 114 -9.50 12.03 -6.50
N LYS A 115 -8.96 12.36 -5.32
CA LYS A 115 -7.97 13.42 -5.20
C LYS A 115 -6.57 12.90 -5.49
N THR A 116 -5.68 13.80 -5.91
CA THR A 116 -4.26 13.49 -5.99
C THR A 116 -3.65 13.48 -4.60
N ARG A 117 -3.00 12.37 -4.26
CA ARG A 117 -2.16 12.23 -3.06
C ARG A 117 -0.71 12.05 -3.48
N VAL A 118 0.15 12.88 -2.92
CA VAL A 118 1.57 12.94 -3.29
C VAL A 118 2.38 11.95 -2.46
N VAL A 119 3.24 11.17 -3.11
CA VAL A 119 4.25 10.38 -2.41
C VAL A 119 5.44 11.26 -2.09
N LEU A 120 5.87 11.27 -0.84
CA LEU A 120 7.15 11.84 -0.40
C LEU A 120 8.08 10.73 0.04
N GLU A 121 9.21 10.58 -0.67
CA GLU A 121 10.27 9.65 -0.29
C GLU A 121 11.44 10.43 0.33
N ASP A 122 11.77 10.15 1.60
CA ASP A 122 12.93 10.69 2.31
C ASP A 122 14.04 9.64 2.37
N TYR A 123 15.10 9.83 1.59
CA TYR A 123 16.30 9.00 1.65
C TYR A 123 17.25 9.58 2.71
N THR A 124 17.42 8.84 3.81
CA THR A 124 17.94 9.37 5.08
C THR A 124 18.84 8.39 5.83
N GLY A 125 19.32 8.81 7.02
CA GLY A 125 20.04 7.95 7.96
C GLY A 125 20.38 8.66 9.28
N THR A 126 20.49 7.92 10.38
CA THR A 126 20.76 8.47 11.73
C THR A 126 22.11 9.23 11.81
N TRP A 127 23.08 8.84 10.97
CA TRP A 127 24.41 9.47 10.88
C TRP A 127 24.42 10.78 10.06
N CYS A 128 23.33 11.11 9.36
CA CYS A 128 23.27 12.22 8.43
C CYS A 128 22.91 13.54 9.13
N GLY A 129 23.90 14.41 9.36
CA GLY A 129 23.71 15.66 10.08
C GLY A 129 22.78 16.71 9.45
N TYR A 130 22.46 16.59 8.16
CA TYR A 130 21.53 17.49 7.45
C TYR A 130 20.12 16.91 7.30
N CYS A 131 19.96 15.60 7.53
CA CYS A 131 18.68 14.91 7.34
C CYS A 131 17.54 15.36 8.26
N PRO A 132 17.75 15.89 9.49
CA PRO A 132 16.65 16.40 10.31
C PRO A 132 15.73 17.40 9.60
N ASN A 133 16.26 18.20 8.66
CA ASN A 133 15.47 19.18 7.94
C ASN A 133 14.41 18.58 7.00
N VAL A 134 14.62 17.38 6.43
CA VAL A 134 13.59 16.74 5.60
C VAL A 134 12.45 16.23 6.47
N SER A 135 12.77 15.54 7.56
CA SER A 135 11.78 15.11 8.55
C SER A 135 10.94 16.28 9.06
N HIS A 136 11.57 17.42 9.39
CA HIS A 136 10.83 18.62 9.77
C HIS A 136 9.96 19.18 8.66
N ALA A 137 10.46 19.24 7.42
CA ALA A 137 9.69 19.74 6.29
C ALA A 137 8.46 18.85 5.98
N ILE A 138 8.56 17.54 6.18
CA ILE A 138 7.43 16.62 6.09
C ILE A 138 6.38 16.96 7.16
N ASP A 139 6.79 17.20 8.41
CA ASP A 139 5.87 17.64 9.47
C ASP A 139 5.21 18.98 9.12
N GLU A 140 5.93 19.90 8.49
CA GLU A 140 5.37 21.15 7.98
C GLU A 140 4.33 20.94 6.88
N VAL A 141 4.56 20.00 5.95
CA VAL A 141 3.57 19.62 4.93
C VAL A 141 2.33 18.99 5.58
N ARG A 142 2.49 18.14 6.60
CA ARG A 142 1.38 17.54 7.36
C ARG A 142 0.52 18.58 8.09
N MET A 143 1.08 19.74 8.45
CA MET A 143 0.28 20.85 8.99
C MET A 143 -0.61 21.51 7.92
N ILE A 144 -0.33 21.29 6.63
CA ILE A 144 -1.04 21.90 5.50
C ILE A 144 -2.04 20.93 4.88
N THR A 145 -1.69 19.65 4.77
CA THR A 145 -2.50 18.64 4.09
C THR A 145 -2.30 17.23 4.63
N ASP A 146 -3.37 16.42 4.56
CA ASP A 146 -3.36 14.97 4.78
C ASP A 146 -3.20 14.19 3.45
N ASP A 147 -3.21 14.86 2.29
CA ASP A 147 -3.14 14.25 0.96
C ASP A 147 -1.69 13.88 0.56
N ILE A 148 -0.94 13.31 1.49
CA ILE A 148 0.42 12.81 1.28
C ILE A 148 0.60 11.39 1.83
N SER A 149 1.43 10.60 1.15
CA SER A 149 1.93 9.33 1.65
C SER A 149 3.44 9.41 1.77
N VAL A 150 3.98 9.18 2.95
CA VAL A 150 5.40 9.38 3.24
C VAL A 150 6.09 8.04 3.43
N VAL A 151 7.32 7.94 2.95
CA VAL A 151 8.18 6.78 3.17
C VAL A 151 9.60 7.27 3.45
N ALA A 152 10.13 6.97 4.64
CA ALA A 152 11.51 7.23 5.01
C ALA A 152 12.38 5.98 4.72
N ILE A 153 13.31 6.12 3.78
CA ILE A 153 14.21 5.08 3.32
C ILE A 153 15.58 5.28 3.96
N HIS A 154 15.86 4.47 4.96
CA HIS A 154 17.10 4.52 5.72
C HIS A 154 18.26 3.76 5.07
N TYR A 155 19.48 4.28 5.22
CA TYR A 155 20.71 3.66 4.72
C TYR A 155 21.85 3.68 5.74
N GLY A 156 22.46 2.52 5.98
CA GLY A 156 23.68 2.40 6.78
C GLY A 156 23.47 2.55 8.29
N ASP A 157 22.26 2.30 8.78
CA ASP A 157 21.87 2.39 10.19
C ASP A 157 20.92 1.24 10.59
N GLU A 158 20.39 1.30 11.81
CA GLU A 158 19.52 0.30 12.44
C GLU A 158 18.20 0.06 11.70
N MET A 159 17.75 1.03 10.88
CA MET A 159 16.47 0.99 10.16
C MET A 159 16.62 0.59 8.69
N THR A 160 17.83 0.24 8.27
CA THR A 160 18.13 -0.15 6.88
C THR A 160 17.56 -1.54 6.56
N ILE A 161 16.75 -1.62 5.49
CA ILE A 161 16.26 -2.90 4.93
C ILE A 161 16.72 -3.11 3.48
N SER A 162 16.70 -4.35 3.00
CA SER A 162 17.14 -4.69 1.63
C SER A 162 16.37 -3.95 0.54
N THR A 163 15.04 -3.82 0.66
CA THR A 163 14.22 -3.06 -0.29
C THR A 163 14.65 -1.59 -0.35
N GLY A 164 14.98 -0.99 0.78
CA GLY A 164 15.50 0.39 0.82
C GLY A 164 16.79 0.54 0.02
N ILE A 165 17.70 -0.44 0.12
CA ILE A 165 18.94 -0.49 -0.67
C ILE A 165 18.63 -0.64 -2.16
N ASP A 166 17.64 -1.46 -2.54
CA ASP A 166 17.23 -1.62 -3.93
C ASP A 166 16.69 -0.29 -4.52
N LEU A 167 15.89 0.45 -3.74
CA LEU A 167 15.39 1.77 -4.11
C LEU A 167 16.52 2.78 -4.30
N ILE A 168 17.45 2.85 -3.35
CA ILE A 168 18.64 3.72 -3.41
C ILE A 168 19.44 3.49 -4.68
N ASN A 169 19.65 2.22 -5.04
CA ASN A 169 20.39 1.83 -6.25
C ASN A 169 19.62 2.17 -7.53
N GLU A 170 18.34 1.81 -7.61
CA GLU A 170 17.49 2.07 -8.78
C GLU A 170 17.44 3.57 -9.10
N PHE A 171 17.25 4.39 -8.06
CA PHE A 171 17.09 5.82 -8.21
C PHE A 171 18.41 6.60 -8.18
N ASN A 172 19.55 5.92 -8.14
CA ASN A 172 20.89 6.50 -8.12
C ASN A 172 21.08 7.53 -6.99
N ILE A 173 20.55 7.23 -5.80
CA ILE A 173 20.69 8.08 -4.63
C ILE A 173 22.13 8.00 -4.13
N SER A 174 22.84 9.13 -4.20
CA SER A 174 24.28 9.19 -3.91
C SER A 174 24.64 10.19 -2.80
N GLY A 175 23.65 10.89 -2.25
CA GLY A 175 23.81 11.85 -1.17
C GLY A 175 22.59 11.85 -0.24
N TYR A 176 22.84 12.21 1.02
CA TYR A 176 21.83 12.22 2.08
C TYR A 176 21.84 13.59 2.79
N PRO A 177 20.68 14.20 3.04
CA PRO A 177 19.35 13.71 2.62
C PRO A 177 19.16 13.85 1.10
N THR A 178 18.32 12.99 0.53
CA THR A 178 17.65 13.23 -0.75
C THR A 178 16.17 13.07 -0.53
N ALA A 179 15.37 14.07 -0.88
CA ALA A 179 13.91 14.00 -0.78
C ALA A 179 13.29 14.05 -2.17
N ARG A 180 12.25 13.24 -2.42
CA ARG A 180 11.57 13.18 -3.71
C ARG A 180 10.06 13.25 -3.60
N ILE A 181 9.47 13.99 -4.52
CA ILE A 181 8.04 14.06 -4.80
C ILE A 181 7.73 13.04 -5.90
N ASN A 182 6.72 12.20 -5.68
CA ASN A 182 6.24 11.18 -6.61
C ASN A 182 7.37 10.31 -7.19
N ARG A 183 8.35 9.96 -6.34
CA ARG A 183 9.54 9.12 -6.58
C ARG A 183 10.60 9.64 -7.55
N THR A 184 10.23 10.51 -8.48
CA THR A 184 11.10 10.91 -9.60
C THR A 184 11.38 12.39 -9.69
N THR A 185 10.64 13.23 -8.94
CA THR A 185 10.89 14.68 -8.89
C THR A 185 11.66 15.03 -7.64
N ASP A 186 12.81 15.68 -7.78
CA ASP A 186 13.56 16.14 -6.61
C ASP A 186 12.76 17.18 -5.83
N TRP A 187 12.75 17.06 -4.50
CA TRP A 187 12.28 18.07 -3.58
C TRP A 187 13.50 18.71 -2.91
N PRO A 188 14.07 19.78 -3.48
CA PRO A 188 15.34 20.32 -3.03
C PRO A 188 15.18 21.18 -1.78
N TYR A 189 16.23 21.26 -0.96
CA TYR A 189 16.33 22.24 0.11
C TYR A 189 16.01 23.66 -0.42
N PRO A 190 15.16 24.44 0.27
CA PRO A 190 14.69 24.26 1.65
C PRO A 190 13.40 23.45 1.80
N TYR A 191 13.07 22.55 0.86
CA TYR A 191 11.91 21.66 0.93
C TYR A 191 10.59 22.43 1.01
N ASN A 192 10.39 23.35 0.07
CA ASN A 192 9.22 24.23 0.08
C ASN A 192 7.92 23.43 -0.19
N SER A 193 6.90 23.63 0.67
CA SER A 193 5.60 22.97 0.57
C SER A 193 4.81 23.32 -0.69
N SER A 194 5.07 24.48 -1.31
CA SER A 194 4.28 24.98 -2.44
C SER A 194 4.30 24.02 -3.64
N GLN A 195 5.36 23.22 -3.79
CA GLN A 195 5.43 22.20 -4.83
C GLN A 195 4.43 21.07 -4.59
N ILE A 196 4.27 20.61 -3.34
CA ILE A 196 3.26 19.63 -2.95
C ILE A 196 1.87 20.22 -3.07
N GLU A 197 1.65 21.43 -2.55
CA GLU A 197 0.36 22.13 -2.57
C GLU A 197 -0.19 22.22 -4.01
N SER A 198 0.67 22.54 -4.98
CA SER A 198 0.27 22.64 -6.39
C SER A 198 -0.18 21.31 -7.03
N LEU A 199 0.20 20.17 -6.45
CA LEU A 199 -0.13 18.85 -6.97
C LEU A 199 -1.42 18.30 -6.37
N ILE A 200 -1.66 18.54 -5.07
CA ILE A 200 -2.83 18.00 -4.34
C ILE A 200 -4.14 18.73 -4.67
N GLU A 201 -4.09 19.92 -5.29
CA GLU A 201 -5.28 20.64 -5.77
C GLU A 201 -5.93 19.99 -7.00
N ALA A 202 -5.30 18.99 -7.61
CA ALA A 202 -5.78 18.34 -8.83
C ALA A 202 -6.56 17.05 -8.54
N ASP A 203 -7.67 16.87 -9.27
CA ASP A 203 -8.34 15.58 -9.40
C ASP A 203 -7.37 14.53 -10.00
N ASN A 204 -7.55 13.27 -9.61
CA ASN A 204 -6.79 12.14 -10.12
C ASN A 204 -7.71 11.12 -10.78
N SER A 205 -7.20 10.38 -11.76
CA SER A 205 -7.97 9.32 -12.42
C SER A 205 -7.91 7.98 -11.70
N ILE A 206 -6.99 7.81 -10.74
CA ILE A 206 -6.75 6.55 -10.04
C ILE A 206 -7.26 6.64 -8.62
N ALA A 207 -8.12 5.71 -8.23
CA ALA A 207 -8.61 5.51 -6.88
C ALA A 207 -7.93 4.28 -6.26
N ILE A 208 -7.50 4.41 -5.01
CA ILE A 208 -6.88 3.34 -4.23
C ILE A 208 -7.61 3.27 -2.88
N SER A 209 -8.06 2.08 -2.52
CA SER A 209 -8.56 1.78 -1.17
C SER A 209 -7.71 0.69 -0.54
N ILE A 210 -7.56 0.78 0.79
CA ILE A 210 -6.78 -0.12 1.61
C ILE A 210 -7.71 -0.64 2.71
N ASP A 211 -7.98 -1.94 2.71
CA ASP A 211 -8.57 -2.64 3.84
C ASP A 211 -7.51 -3.51 4.49
N SER A 212 -7.39 -3.45 5.81
CA SER A 212 -6.42 -4.25 6.53
C SER A 212 -6.94 -4.71 7.87
N ASN A 213 -6.60 -5.95 8.22
CA ASN A 213 -6.97 -6.56 9.48
C ASN A 213 -5.85 -7.49 9.95
N THR A 214 -5.65 -7.55 11.25
CA THR A 214 -4.65 -8.42 11.86
C THR A 214 -5.33 -9.54 12.64
N ASN A 215 -5.05 -10.78 12.25
CA ASN A 215 -5.31 -11.96 13.06
C ASN A 215 -3.96 -12.45 13.60
N TRP A 216 -3.57 -11.92 14.76
CA TRP A 216 -2.20 -11.97 15.26
C TRP A 216 -1.55 -13.37 15.16
N PRO A 217 -0.31 -13.48 14.61
CA PRO A 217 0.58 -12.39 14.14
C PRO A 217 0.35 -11.96 12.68
N LEU A 218 -0.64 -12.51 11.99
CA LEU A 218 -0.81 -12.31 10.55
C LEU A 218 -1.56 -11.01 10.26
N LEU A 219 -0.90 -10.05 9.62
CA LEU A 219 -1.52 -8.90 8.97
C LEU A 219 -2.00 -9.31 7.57
N GLN A 220 -3.26 -9.05 7.29
CA GLN A 220 -3.87 -9.19 5.97
C GLN A 220 -4.15 -7.80 5.40
N VAL A 221 -3.82 -7.61 4.13
CA VAL A 221 -4.01 -6.34 3.42
C VAL A 221 -4.72 -6.63 2.10
N GLN A 222 -5.88 -6.04 1.91
CA GLN A 222 -6.62 -6.06 0.66
C GLN A 222 -6.63 -4.67 0.06
N LEU A 223 -6.12 -4.56 -1.16
CA LEU A 223 -6.14 -3.34 -1.94
C LEU A 223 -7.20 -3.46 -3.02
N ARG A 224 -7.88 -2.36 -3.28
CA ARG A 224 -8.74 -2.21 -4.46
C ARG A 224 -8.35 -0.95 -5.21
N VAL A 225 -8.06 -1.12 -6.49
CA VAL A 225 -7.66 -0.07 -7.42
C VAL A 225 -8.65 0.01 -8.57
N VAL A 226 -9.14 1.22 -8.83
CA VAL A 226 -10.00 1.55 -9.98
C VAL A 226 -9.42 2.78 -10.65
N SER A 227 -9.46 2.84 -11.98
CA SER A 227 -8.98 3.99 -12.73
C SER A 227 -9.92 4.37 -13.87
N GLU A 228 -10.07 5.66 -14.17
CA GLU A 228 -10.76 6.13 -15.39
C GLU A 228 -10.02 5.75 -16.68
N GLN A 229 -8.77 5.29 -16.57
CA GLN A 229 -7.90 4.89 -17.68
C GLN A 229 -7.39 3.45 -17.50
N ASP A 230 -6.99 2.83 -18.62
CA ASP A 230 -6.31 1.53 -18.60
C ASP A 230 -4.97 1.64 -17.85
N LEU A 231 -4.69 0.66 -16.99
CA LEU A 231 -3.45 0.61 -16.19
C LEU A 231 -2.54 -0.57 -16.56
N SER A 232 -2.73 -1.20 -17.73
CA SER A 232 -2.00 -2.42 -18.10
C SER A 232 -0.48 -2.23 -18.22
N ASP A 233 -0.01 -1.00 -18.29
CA ASP A 233 1.40 -0.61 -18.34
C ASP A 233 1.90 0.07 -17.04
N HIS A 234 1.08 0.09 -16.00
CA HIS A 234 1.42 0.62 -14.69
C HIS A 234 1.89 -0.49 -13.74
N LYS A 235 2.43 -0.08 -12.60
CA LYS A 235 2.81 -0.97 -11.52
C LYS A 235 2.15 -0.53 -10.22
N ILE A 236 1.83 -1.49 -9.37
CA ILE A 236 1.40 -1.25 -7.99
C ILE A 236 2.56 -1.50 -7.04
N ILE A 237 2.64 -0.66 -6.02
CA ILE A 237 3.60 -0.75 -4.93
C ILE A 237 2.83 -0.70 -3.63
N ALA A 238 3.17 -1.58 -2.70
CA ALA A 238 2.66 -1.57 -1.35
C ALA A 238 3.80 -1.76 -0.34
N TYR A 239 3.92 -0.83 0.58
CA TYR A 239 4.93 -0.81 1.64
C TYR A 239 4.27 -0.82 3.02
N LEU A 240 4.95 -1.44 3.97
CA LEU A 240 4.69 -1.27 5.40
C LEU A 240 5.68 -0.24 5.95
N VAL A 241 5.15 0.79 6.58
CA VAL A 241 5.93 1.82 7.28
C VAL A 241 5.68 1.74 8.79
N GLU A 242 6.64 2.22 9.59
CA GLU A 242 6.51 2.30 11.04
C GLU A 242 6.88 3.68 11.56
N ASP A 243 5.98 4.23 12.39
CA ASP A 243 6.18 5.46 13.13
C ASP A 243 6.85 5.24 14.49
N ASN A 244 7.28 6.33 15.12
CA ASN A 244 7.76 6.35 16.50
C ASN A 244 8.97 5.45 16.81
N LEU A 245 9.85 5.21 15.85
CA LEU A 245 11.14 4.55 16.10
C LEU A 245 12.11 5.55 16.75
N ILE A 246 12.74 5.17 17.86
CA ILE A 246 13.56 6.10 18.66
C ILE A 246 15.05 5.76 18.50
N TYR A 247 15.80 6.68 17.90
CA TYR A 247 17.25 6.58 17.72
C TYR A 247 17.92 7.97 17.83
N ASP A 248 19.20 8.01 18.16
CA ASP A 248 19.95 9.28 18.17
C ASP A 248 20.21 9.75 16.73
N GLN A 249 19.94 11.02 16.45
CA GLN A 249 20.09 11.62 15.12
C GLN A 249 21.23 12.64 15.09
N THR A 250 22.20 12.46 14.19
CA THR A 250 23.26 13.46 13.97
C THR A 250 22.64 14.79 13.53
N ASN A 251 23.16 15.91 14.06
CA ASN A 251 22.59 17.24 13.84
C ASN A 251 23.67 18.31 13.62
N TYR A 252 23.76 18.83 12.40
CA TYR A 252 24.67 19.93 12.05
C TYR A 252 24.11 21.32 12.34
N TYR A 253 22.85 21.41 12.78
CA TYR A 253 22.17 22.67 13.04
C TYR A 253 22.17 23.10 14.52
N ASN A 254 22.79 22.32 15.41
CA ASN A 254 22.83 22.62 16.85
C ASN A 254 23.29 24.05 17.19
N PHE A 255 24.15 24.65 16.35
CA PHE A 255 24.67 26.01 16.54
C PHE A 255 24.05 27.06 15.61
N ASP A 256 23.11 26.69 14.72
CA ASP A 256 22.40 27.61 13.84
C ASP A 256 21.14 28.15 14.52
N GLN A 257 21.17 29.42 14.95
CA GLN A 257 20.07 30.06 15.67
C GLN A 257 18.77 30.19 14.87
N ASN A 258 18.82 30.00 13.54
CA ASN A 258 17.63 30.07 12.69
C ASN A 258 17.04 28.69 12.39
N SER A 259 17.67 27.60 12.85
CA SER A 259 17.18 26.25 12.63
C SER A 259 16.19 25.84 13.73
N TYR A 260 15.17 25.07 13.34
CA TYR A 260 14.30 24.35 14.28
C TYR A 260 15.09 23.47 15.26
N PHE A 261 16.24 22.94 14.83
CA PHE A 261 17.09 22.03 15.60
C PHE A 261 18.18 22.74 16.43
N TYR A 262 18.10 24.07 16.59
CA TYR A 262 19.04 24.85 17.40
C TYR A 262 19.05 24.38 18.86
N GLY A 263 20.23 24.11 19.41
CA GLY A 263 20.40 23.74 20.82
C GLY A 263 19.88 22.36 21.21
N MET A 264 19.45 21.53 20.26
CA MET A 264 18.94 20.17 20.52
C MET A 264 20.04 19.10 20.70
N GLY A 265 21.31 19.47 20.55
CA GLY A 265 22.46 18.56 20.65
C GLY A 265 22.98 18.08 19.30
N ASN A 266 24.17 17.45 19.33
CA ASN A 266 24.71 16.68 18.21
C ASN A 266 25.44 15.43 18.78
N PRO A 267 24.81 14.24 18.73
CA PRO A 267 23.48 13.98 18.15
C PRO A 267 22.33 14.60 18.97
N ILE A 268 21.15 14.73 18.34
CA ILE A 268 19.87 14.88 19.02
C ILE A 268 19.55 13.51 19.63
N VAL A 269 19.40 13.48 20.96
CA VAL A 269 19.15 12.24 21.70
C VAL A 269 17.67 11.88 21.62
N ASP A 270 17.37 10.58 21.50
CA ASP A 270 16.01 10.04 21.44
C ASP A 270 15.16 10.71 20.34
N PHE A 271 15.73 10.90 19.14
CA PHE A 271 15.00 11.45 18.01
C PHE A 271 13.95 10.46 17.51
N ILE A 272 12.77 10.98 17.16
CA ILE A 272 11.64 10.19 16.69
C ILE A 272 11.70 10.10 15.17
N HIS A 273 11.82 8.88 14.65
CA HIS A 273 11.76 8.56 13.24
C HIS A 273 10.37 8.03 12.89
N ASN A 274 9.72 8.69 11.94
CA ASN A 274 8.41 8.34 11.42
C ASN A 274 8.51 7.83 9.98
N ASP A 275 7.45 7.17 9.52
CA ASP A 275 7.27 6.71 8.14
C ASP A 275 8.35 5.74 7.65
N VAL A 276 9.07 5.10 8.58
CA VAL A 276 10.25 4.31 8.25
C VAL A 276 9.82 3.09 7.44
N LEU A 277 10.39 2.91 6.25
CA LEU A 277 10.14 1.73 5.43
C LEU A 277 10.63 0.47 6.17
N ARG A 278 9.70 -0.40 6.55
CA ARG A 278 10.01 -1.64 7.28
C ARG A 278 9.79 -2.90 6.47
N HIS A 279 8.88 -2.89 5.50
CA HIS A 279 8.65 -4.03 4.60
C HIS A 279 8.08 -3.59 3.25
N SER A 280 8.25 -4.42 2.23
CA SER A 280 7.64 -4.27 0.91
C SER A 280 6.86 -5.51 0.54
N PHE A 281 5.55 -5.36 0.32
CA PHE A 281 4.66 -6.44 -0.10
C PHE A 281 4.82 -6.78 -1.60
N THR A 282 5.35 -5.83 -2.37
CA THR A 282 5.68 -5.96 -3.79
C THR A 282 7.19 -5.94 -4.01
N ASP A 283 7.64 -6.16 -5.25
CA ASP A 283 9.01 -5.80 -5.63
C ASP A 283 9.29 -4.31 -5.33
N ALA A 284 10.55 -3.95 -5.09
CA ALA A 284 10.94 -2.60 -4.67
C ALA A 284 10.47 -1.51 -5.67
N ILE A 285 10.48 -1.82 -6.96
CA ILE A 285 10.00 -0.92 -8.03
C ILE A 285 8.55 -1.17 -8.44
N GLY A 286 7.84 -2.03 -7.70
CA GLY A 286 6.45 -2.41 -7.93
C GLY A 286 6.26 -3.63 -8.79
N ASN A 287 5.14 -4.31 -8.56
CA ASN A 287 4.68 -5.42 -9.39
C ASN A 287 3.86 -4.84 -10.57
N PRO A 288 3.96 -5.39 -11.78
CA PRO A 288 3.10 -5.00 -12.89
C PRO A 288 1.62 -5.22 -12.51
N MET A 289 0.78 -4.29 -12.91
CA MET A 289 -0.67 -4.50 -12.91
C MET A 289 -1.01 -5.70 -13.82
N GLU A 290 -2.14 -6.38 -13.57
CA GLU A 290 -2.57 -7.48 -14.45
C GLU A 290 -2.84 -6.96 -15.86
N ASN A 291 -2.68 -7.80 -16.88
CA ASN A 291 -2.92 -7.39 -18.27
C ASN A 291 -4.05 -8.22 -18.89
N PRO A 292 -5.21 -7.63 -19.21
CA PRO A 292 -5.50 -6.19 -19.14
C PRO A 292 -5.96 -5.72 -17.74
N THR A 293 -5.59 -4.50 -17.37
CA THR A 293 -6.22 -3.75 -16.27
C THR A 293 -7.06 -2.64 -16.90
N MET A 294 -8.30 -2.97 -17.24
CA MET A 294 -9.18 -2.09 -18.02
C MET A 294 -9.65 -0.87 -17.21
N ALA A 295 -10.00 0.19 -17.93
CA ALA A 295 -10.63 1.35 -17.30
C ALA A 295 -11.96 0.97 -16.63
N LEU A 296 -12.23 1.59 -15.48
CA LEU A 296 -13.45 1.48 -14.69
C LEU A 296 -13.78 0.06 -14.22
N THR A 297 -12.78 -0.82 -14.14
CA THR A 297 -12.92 -2.16 -13.53
C THR A 297 -12.25 -2.20 -12.16
N ASP A 298 -12.81 -3.00 -11.27
CA ASP A 298 -12.21 -3.28 -9.97
C ASP A 298 -11.03 -4.24 -10.11
N ASN A 299 -9.89 -3.85 -9.55
CA ASN A 299 -8.68 -4.67 -9.49
C ASN A 299 -8.27 -4.85 -8.04
N PHE A 300 -8.15 -6.11 -7.60
CA PHE A 300 -7.89 -6.45 -6.22
C PHE A 300 -6.51 -7.06 -6.06
N TYR A 301 -5.80 -6.64 -5.01
CA TYR A 301 -4.50 -7.18 -4.64
C TYR A 301 -4.54 -7.58 -3.18
N ASN A 302 -4.21 -8.83 -2.87
CA ASN A 302 -4.21 -9.35 -1.52
C ASN A 302 -2.78 -9.68 -1.11
N TYR A 303 -2.38 -9.18 0.05
CA TYR A 303 -1.08 -9.45 0.66
C TYR A 303 -1.26 -9.93 2.08
N SER A 304 -0.26 -10.64 2.58
CA SER A 304 -0.17 -10.99 3.99
C SER A 304 1.27 -10.84 4.47
N PHE A 305 1.41 -10.52 5.74
CA PHE A 305 2.71 -10.36 6.40
C PHE A 305 2.62 -10.83 7.85
N GLU A 306 3.58 -11.64 8.28
CA GLU A 306 3.68 -12.08 9.67
C GLU A 306 4.44 -11.01 10.48
N ILE A 307 3.73 -10.31 11.37
CA ILE A 307 4.32 -9.29 12.23
C ILE A 307 5.11 -10.00 13.35
N ASP A 308 6.42 -9.74 13.41
CA ASP A 308 7.28 -10.24 14.48
C ASP A 308 7.43 -9.24 15.63
N SER A 309 8.25 -9.59 16.63
CA SER A 309 8.45 -8.79 17.84
C SER A 309 9.25 -7.49 17.66
N GLU A 310 9.85 -7.25 16.49
CA GLU A 310 10.62 -6.04 16.18
C GLU A 310 9.74 -4.88 15.70
N PHE A 311 8.42 -5.11 15.57
CA PHE A 311 7.44 -4.11 15.16
C PHE A 311 6.54 -3.71 16.34
N SER A 312 6.11 -2.45 16.35
CA SER A 312 5.08 -1.94 17.24
C SER A 312 3.76 -1.79 16.45
N PRO A 313 2.81 -2.73 16.54
CA PRO A 313 1.64 -2.76 15.67
C PRO A 313 0.82 -1.46 15.64
N GLU A 314 0.75 -0.75 16.76
CA GLU A 314 0.07 0.54 16.89
C GLU A 314 0.69 1.68 16.06
N ASN A 315 1.95 1.52 15.63
CA ASN A 315 2.69 2.49 14.83
C ASN A 315 2.80 2.08 13.35
N LEU A 316 2.18 0.96 12.95
CA LEU A 316 2.27 0.48 11.57
C LEU A 316 1.26 1.15 10.65
N GLY A 317 1.75 1.54 9.49
CA GLY A 317 0.97 2.05 8.38
C GLY A 317 1.28 1.33 7.07
N ILE A 318 0.36 1.44 6.12
CA ILE A 318 0.47 0.88 4.78
C ILE A 318 0.47 2.06 3.81
N VAL A 319 1.52 2.15 2.99
CA VAL A 319 1.60 3.09 1.88
C VAL A 319 1.43 2.32 0.59
N VAL A 320 0.44 2.73 -0.21
CA VAL A 320 0.19 2.18 -1.55
C VAL A 320 0.36 3.26 -2.58
N MET A 321 0.97 2.93 -3.71
CA MET A 321 1.06 3.85 -4.84
C MET A 321 0.97 3.12 -6.17
N VAL A 322 0.39 3.79 -7.16
CA VAL A 322 0.40 3.36 -8.55
C VAL A 322 1.40 4.21 -9.32
N VAL A 323 2.34 3.56 -9.99
CA VAL A 323 3.40 4.22 -10.77
C VAL A 323 3.28 3.89 -12.25
N ASN A 324 3.68 4.83 -13.09
CA ASN A 324 3.79 4.58 -14.53
C ASN A 324 5.08 3.81 -14.89
N GLN A 325 5.28 3.54 -16.18
CA GLN A 325 6.47 2.84 -16.70
C GLN A 325 7.82 3.48 -16.31
N ASN A 326 7.84 4.78 -16.02
CA ASN A 326 9.03 5.53 -15.64
C ASN A 326 9.22 5.63 -14.11
N ASN A 327 8.49 4.83 -13.34
CA ASN A 327 8.46 4.85 -11.87
C ASN A 327 7.89 6.13 -11.23
N THR A 328 7.32 7.07 -12.00
CA THR A 328 6.66 8.24 -11.40
C THR A 328 5.34 7.81 -10.76
N ALA A 329 5.13 8.16 -9.50
CA ALA A 329 3.85 7.93 -8.83
C ALA A 329 2.76 8.82 -9.43
N ILE A 330 1.63 8.20 -9.78
CA ILE A 330 0.45 8.87 -10.36
C ILE A 330 -0.55 9.19 -9.25
N ASN A 331 -0.79 8.24 -8.34
CA ASN A 331 -1.53 8.48 -7.11
C ASN A 331 -1.03 7.56 -5.99
N SER A 332 -1.39 7.90 -4.76
CA SER A 332 -1.07 7.12 -3.57
C SER A 332 -2.23 7.08 -2.57
N GLN A 333 -2.10 6.21 -1.58
CA GLN A 333 -2.97 6.16 -0.42
C GLN A 333 -2.17 5.68 0.79
N PHE A 334 -2.52 6.21 1.96
CA PHE A 334 -1.98 5.78 3.24
C PHE A 334 -3.10 5.31 4.15
N SER A 335 -2.83 4.30 4.97
CA SER A 335 -3.74 3.88 6.03
C SER A 335 -2.97 3.26 7.20
N THR A 336 -3.40 3.50 8.43
CA THR A 336 -2.94 2.69 9.57
C THR A 336 -3.43 1.25 9.44
N ILE A 337 -2.70 0.28 9.98
CA ILE A 337 -3.20 -1.12 9.97
C ILE A 337 -4.48 -1.27 10.80
N ASN A 338 -5.23 -2.36 10.59
CA ASN A 338 -6.51 -2.63 11.27
C ASN A 338 -7.57 -1.56 10.97
N SER A 339 -7.55 -1.02 9.76
CA SER A 339 -8.49 0.00 9.33
C SER A 339 -8.83 -0.12 7.85
N PHE A 340 -9.95 0.49 7.49
CA PHE A 340 -10.41 0.64 6.12
C PHE A 340 -10.27 2.10 5.70
N GLN A 341 -9.46 2.34 4.68
CA GLN A 341 -9.31 3.62 4.00
C GLN A 341 -9.89 3.50 2.59
N ASP A 342 -10.95 4.25 2.33
CA ASP A 342 -11.62 4.29 1.02
C ASP A 342 -10.88 5.22 0.04
N PHE A 343 -11.43 5.42 -1.15
CA PHE A 343 -10.85 6.24 -2.21
C PHE A 343 -10.57 7.70 -1.82
N ASN A 344 -11.38 8.29 -0.93
CA ASN A 344 -11.33 9.71 -0.59
C ASN A 344 -11.07 9.99 0.89
#